data_AF-A0A962NXM8-F1
#
_entry.id   AF-A0A962NXM8-F1
#
_cell.length_a   1.000
_cell.length_b   1.000
_cell.length_c   1.000
_cell.angle_alpha   90.00
_cell.angle_beta   90.00
_cell.angle_gamma   90.00
#
_symmetry.space_group_name_H-M   'P 1'
#
loop_
_entity.id
_entity.type
_entity.pdbx_description
1 polymer ?
#
loop_
_entity_poly.entity_id
_entity_poly.type
_entity_poly.pdbx_seq_one_letter_code
_entity_poly.pdbx_strand_id
1 'polypeptide(L)'
;MKEKDVVKLNRLIQEWINQNDNIVGKDSVRFLKKHAIDKADDLEHSLKALTEDNRLLQIGVVGRVKAGKSSLLNALVFDGHNILPKAATPMTAALTTITYAQSFSAHAQFYSKADIAIIKANSERYTERLKKEREKATEELRKRSKSRHGDKGAADGSHKKPVEDEKFNKNVESMAIRAVEKDQSLAAAHDQYQRITRSGLDVSKLETQSRIEAPDAKTLAKKLLDYVGADGRYMPVTKSVDIFLPFEALQDMRIIDTPGLNDPVQSREERTCELLKDCDVVFIVSPAGQFLSEQDLDVMGRITQKEGIQELVLIASQVDNQLYGSDTHQPTLHGALEQITQTLSMHMIDTLKRLKVSNPEVGTTFDGLIQQGAGKVLYTSGMCHNLSVRLDQQDGWDSGERHVWQNLQRHYPDFFDPENTKLCHANLDLLANTTALKSVLEQVRTAKDHIIEQRKTELIRAKYSALEALSADLLEFTKQKQHQIRNTNIDDLNEQKKQLSRQMKVAIYDLDHALDNCKTDYKSILGRELKAVLSKTYAEVETGFEHAISEERKTGTRDRAGVGSWIARKLWGGGTE
;
A
#
# COMPACT_ATOMS: atom_id res chain seq x y z
N MET A 1 -17.22 31.45 12.60
CA MET A 1 -17.36 30.52 13.75
C MET A 1 -15.98 30.25 14.32
N LYS A 2 -15.83 30.06 15.64
CA LYS A 2 -14.49 29.87 16.23
C LYS A 2 -14.19 28.38 16.43
N GLU A 3 -12.91 28.04 16.41
CA GLU A 3 -12.37 26.69 16.65
C GLU A 3 -13.01 25.99 17.87
N LYS A 4 -13.11 26.70 18.99
CA LYS A 4 -13.70 26.19 20.24
C LYS A 4 -15.18 25.80 20.09
N ASP A 5 -15.92 26.46 19.20
CA ASP A 5 -17.34 26.19 18.99
C ASP A 5 -17.53 24.83 18.30
N VAL A 6 -16.69 24.51 17.32
CA VAL A 6 -16.76 23.24 16.56
C VAL A 6 -16.35 22.06 17.43
N VAL A 7 -15.27 22.17 18.20
CA VAL A 7 -14.84 21.12 19.15
C VAL A 7 -15.92 20.89 20.21
N LYS A 8 -16.51 21.97 20.75
CA LYS A 8 -17.59 21.88 21.72
C LYS A 8 -18.83 21.20 21.14
N LEU A 9 -19.23 21.56 19.92
CA LEU A 9 -20.35 20.93 19.23
C LEU A 9 -20.10 19.43 19.00
N ASN A 10 -18.90 19.06 18.53
CA ASN A 10 -18.53 17.66 18.34
C ASN A 10 -18.64 16.86 19.65
N ARG A 11 -18.09 17.42 20.74
CA ARG A 11 -18.15 16.79 22.07
C ARG A 11 -19.60 16.62 22.54
N LEU A 12 -20.45 17.64 22.40
CA LEU A 12 -21.87 17.58 22.76
C LEU A 12 -22.64 16.52 21.95
N ILE A 13 -22.40 16.41 20.64
CA ILE A 13 -23.06 15.40 19.80
C ILE A 13 -22.62 13.99 20.21
N GLN A 14 -21.33 13.78 20.47
CA GLN A 14 -20.82 12.48 20.92
C GLN A 14 -21.35 12.10 22.31
N GLU A 15 -21.42 13.06 23.25
CA GLU A 15 -22.05 12.87 24.55
C GLU A 15 -23.53 12.50 24.42
N TRP A 16 -24.28 13.19 23.54
CA TRP A 16 -25.68 12.87 23.27
C TRP A 16 -25.86 11.47 22.70
N ILE A 17 -25.02 11.06 21.74
CA ILE A 17 -25.02 9.69 21.19
C ILE A 17 -24.78 8.66 22.31
N ASN A 18 -23.78 8.89 23.17
CA ASN A 18 -23.45 7.99 24.26
C ASN A 18 -24.57 7.89 25.32
N GLN A 19 -25.21 9.02 25.65
CA GLN A 19 -26.34 9.04 26.58
C GLN A 19 -27.60 8.37 26.01
N ASN A 20 -27.76 8.38 24.69
CA ASN A 20 -28.90 7.80 23.98
C ASN A 20 -28.51 6.52 23.21
N ASP A 21 -27.50 5.79 23.69
CA ASP A 21 -27.01 4.56 23.06
C ASP A 21 -28.10 3.47 22.99
N ASN A 22 -29.08 3.51 23.89
CA ASN A 22 -30.27 2.66 23.84
C ASN A 22 -31.18 2.91 22.62
N ILE A 23 -31.13 4.11 22.03
CA ILE A 23 -31.95 4.52 20.87
C ILE A 23 -31.14 4.48 19.57
N VAL A 24 -29.88 4.95 19.63
CA VAL A 24 -29.00 5.10 18.45
C VAL A 24 -28.08 3.88 18.27
N GLY A 25 -27.59 3.30 19.38
CA GLY A 25 -26.91 2.01 19.46
C GLY A 25 -25.94 1.72 18.31
N LYS A 26 -26.19 0.61 17.62
CA LYS A 26 -25.35 0.11 16.50
C LYS A 26 -25.29 1.05 15.28
N ASP A 27 -26.26 1.95 15.12
CA ASP A 27 -26.30 2.89 13.99
C ASP A 27 -25.37 4.09 14.21
N SER A 28 -24.94 4.37 15.46
CA SER A 28 -24.02 5.47 15.79
C SER A 28 -22.72 5.42 14.98
N VAL A 29 -22.08 4.25 14.91
CA VAL A 29 -20.85 4.02 14.14
C VAL A 29 -21.07 4.28 12.66
N ARG A 30 -22.25 3.94 12.14
CA ARG A 30 -22.62 4.20 10.74
C ARG A 30 -22.77 5.69 10.47
N PHE A 31 -23.43 6.44 11.35
CA PHE A 31 -23.62 7.88 11.21
C PHE A 31 -22.29 8.64 11.30
N LEU A 32 -21.45 8.31 12.30
CA LEU A 32 -20.13 8.92 12.45
C LEU A 32 -19.24 8.66 11.23
N LYS A 33 -19.26 7.42 10.71
CA LYS A 33 -18.49 7.04 9.51
C LYS A 33 -19.03 7.69 8.24
N LYS A 34 -20.36 7.85 8.10
CA LYS A 34 -21.01 8.50 6.95
C LYS A 34 -20.52 9.93 6.77
N HIS A 35 -20.33 10.66 7.88
CA HIS A 35 -19.96 12.07 7.87
C HIS A 35 -18.48 12.32 8.20
N ALA A 36 -17.65 11.27 8.27
CA ALA A 36 -16.22 11.36 8.61
C ALA A 36 -15.95 12.20 9.87
N ILE A 37 -16.73 11.94 10.93
CA ILE A 37 -16.60 12.64 12.21
C ILE A 37 -15.51 11.99 13.06
N ASP A 38 -14.47 12.76 13.37
CA ASP A 38 -13.39 12.35 14.26
C ASP A 38 -13.86 12.39 15.72
N LYS A 39 -13.14 11.70 16.60
CA LYS A 39 -13.33 11.89 18.05
C LYS A 39 -13.05 13.35 18.41
N ALA A 40 -13.75 13.86 19.41
CA ALA A 40 -13.60 15.25 19.82
C ALA A 40 -12.14 15.59 20.18
N ASP A 41 -11.43 14.68 20.85
CA ASP A 41 -10.04 14.88 21.25
C ASP A 41 -9.07 14.82 20.06
N ASP A 42 -9.33 13.94 19.08
CA ASP A 42 -8.54 13.87 17.83
C ASP A 42 -8.69 15.16 17.02
N LEU A 43 -9.92 15.68 16.89
CA LEU A 43 -10.20 16.96 16.23
C LEU A 43 -9.54 18.14 16.96
N GLU A 44 -9.59 18.16 18.29
CA GLU A 44 -8.95 19.20 19.10
C GLU A 44 -7.43 19.16 18.94
N HIS A 45 -6.84 17.96 18.89
CA HIS A 45 -5.41 17.79 18.64
C HIS A 45 -5.03 18.29 17.24
N SER A 46 -5.78 17.93 16.19
CA SER A 46 -5.51 18.38 14.82
C SER A 46 -5.62 19.90 14.67
N LEU A 47 -6.60 20.53 15.32
CA LEU A 47 -6.75 21.99 15.29
C LEU A 47 -5.63 22.69 16.07
N LYS A 48 -5.22 22.15 17.21
CA LYS A 48 -4.06 22.65 17.98
C LYS A 48 -2.77 22.53 17.20
N ALA A 49 -2.55 21.41 16.52
CA ALA A 49 -1.37 21.19 15.68
C ALA A 49 -1.27 22.25 14.57
N LEU A 50 -2.38 22.73 14.01
CA LEU A 50 -2.38 23.83 13.04
C LEU A 50 -2.00 25.21 13.63
N THR A 51 -2.08 25.36 14.95
CA THR A 51 -1.80 26.61 15.68
C THR A 51 -0.49 26.60 16.47
N GLU A 52 0.34 25.58 16.29
CA GLU A 52 1.65 25.53 16.93
C GLU A 52 2.55 26.67 16.44
N ASP A 53 3.07 27.45 17.38
CA ASP A 53 4.06 28.50 17.09
C ASP A 53 5.26 27.87 16.38
N ASN A 54 5.72 28.52 15.30
CA ASN A 54 6.82 28.05 14.44
C ASN A 54 6.55 26.72 13.70
N ARG A 55 5.29 26.32 13.50
CA ARG A 55 4.95 25.20 12.61
C ARG A 55 5.60 25.39 11.23
N LEU A 56 6.31 24.37 10.75
CA LEU A 56 6.87 24.37 9.40
C LEU A 56 5.76 24.16 8.37
N LEU A 57 5.85 24.86 7.24
CA LEU A 57 4.98 24.62 6.09
C LEU A 57 5.21 23.20 5.56
N GLN A 58 4.17 22.37 5.54
CA GLN A 58 4.23 20.98 5.08
C GLN A 58 3.94 20.90 3.57
N ILE A 59 4.94 20.53 2.78
CA ILE A 59 4.82 20.38 1.32
C ILE A 59 4.91 18.90 0.95
N GLY A 60 3.81 18.31 0.48
CA GLY A 60 3.81 16.95 -0.03
C GLY A 60 4.16 16.88 -1.51
N VAL A 61 5.06 15.99 -1.92
CA VAL A 61 5.32 15.74 -3.35
C VAL A 61 4.77 14.38 -3.74
N VAL A 62 3.75 14.39 -4.62
CA VAL A 62 2.99 13.20 -5.04
C VAL A 62 3.04 12.98 -6.54
N GLY A 63 2.73 11.77 -6.96
CA GLY A 63 2.75 11.36 -8.36
C GLY A 63 3.10 9.88 -8.50
N ARG A 64 2.76 9.27 -9.64
CA ARG A 64 3.03 7.85 -9.88
C ARG A 64 4.51 7.48 -9.76
N VAL A 65 4.78 6.17 -9.64
CA VAL A 65 6.14 5.63 -9.72
C VAL A 65 6.75 6.03 -11.07
N LYS A 66 8.02 6.47 -11.07
CA LYS A 66 8.72 7.02 -12.24
C LYS A 66 8.10 8.30 -12.83
N ALA A 67 7.28 9.03 -12.08
CA ALA A 67 6.86 10.37 -12.49
C ALA A 67 8.01 11.42 -12.49
N GLY A 68 9.19 11.11 -11.94
CA GLY A 68 10.29 12.08 -11.83
C GLY A 68 10.27 12.93 -10.56
N LYS A 69 9.53 12.53 -9.51
CA LYS A 69 9.50 13.19 -8.20
C LYS A 69 10.89 13.39 -7.58
N SER A 70 11.66 12.32 -7.44
CA SER A 70 13.01 12.39 -6.86
C SER A 70 13.96 13.22 -7.72
N SER A 71 13.80 13.20 -9.06
CA SER A 71 14.56 14.05 -9.97
C SER A 71 14.18 15.53 -9.80
N LEU A 72 12.89 15.84 -9.63
CA LEU A 72 12.41 17.19 -9.31
C LEU A 72 12.98 17.67 -7.97
N LEU A 73 12.89 16.85 -6.92
CA LEU A 73 13.42 17.20 -5.60
C LEU A 73 14.94 17.43 -5.63
N ASN A 74 15.69 16.57 -6.33
CA ASN A 74 17.12 16.76 -6.51
C ASN A 74 17.46 18.08 -7.23
N ALA A 75 16.66 18.45 -8.25
CA ALA A 75 16.85 19.70 -8.99
C ALA A 75 16.44 20.95 -8.18
N LEU A 76 15.37 20.83 -7.38
CA LEU A 76 14.78 21.95 -6.66
C LEU A 76 15.52 22.27 -5.37
N VAL A 77 15.92 21.24 -4.62
CA VAL A 77 16.36 21.36 -3.22
C VAL A 77 17.87 21.17 -3.07
N PHE A 78 18.50 20.39 -3.95
CA PHE A 78 19.90 19.99 -3.78
C PHE A 78 20.83 20.50 -4.88
N ASP A 79 20.42 21.52 -5.64
CA ASP A 79 21.18 22.09 -6.76
C ASP A 79 21.75 21.02 -7.72
N GLY A 80 20.97 19.96 -7.97
CA GLY A 80 21.33 18.87 -8.87
C GLY A 80 22.21 17.78 -8.24
N HIS A 81 22.49 17.84 -6.93
CA HIS A 81 23.11 16.75 -6.21
C HIS A 81 22.13 15.58 -6.05
N ASN A 82 22.59 14.37 -6.40
CA ASN A 82 21.82 13.14 -6.26
C ASN A 82 21.81 12.66 -4.80
N ILE A 83 21.06 13.36 -3.95
CA ILE A 83 20.90 13.02 -2.53
C ILE A 83 19.81 11.96 -2.35
N LEU A 84 18.66 12.16 -3.00
CA LEU A 84 17.62 11.16 -3.06
C LEU A 84 17.96 10.14 -4.15
N PRO A 85 18.00 8.83 -3.86
CA PRO A 85 18.38 7.84 -4.87
C PRO A 85 17.37 7.82 -6.02
N LYS A 86 17.88 7.81 -7.26
CA LYS A 86 17.07 7.86 -8.50
C LYS A 86 16.36 6.53 -8.85
N ALA A 87 16.38 5.54 -7.96
CA ALA A 87 16.14 4.14 -8.33
C ALA A 87 14.77 3.91 -8.99
N ALA A 88 14.78 3.16 -10.09
CA ALA A 88 13.59 2.71 -10.82
C ALA A 88 12.81 1.59 -10.09
N THR A 89 13.38 1.08 -9.01
CA THR A 89 12.75 0.19 -8.03
C THR A 89 12.13 1.05 -6.93
N PRO A 90 10.87 0.77 -6.49
CA PRO A 90 10.22 1.55 -5.45
C PRO A 90 11.14 1.64 -4.22
N MET A 91 11.53 2.86 -3.85
CA MET A 91 12.33 3.14 -2.65
C MET A 91 11.44 2.92 -1.43
N THR A 92 11.40 1.64 -1.07
CA THR A 92 11.03 0.96 0.16
C THR A 92 10.61 1.79 1.37
N ALA A 93 9.30 1.72 1.65
CA ALA A 93 8.61 1.60 2.94
C ALA A 93 8.74 2.71 4.00
N ALA A 94 9.87 3.40 4.10
CA ALA A 94 10.09 4.44 5.10
C ALA A 94 9.76 5.81 4.51
N LEU A 95 8.81 6.50 5.14
CA LEU A 95 8.51 7.89 4.83
C LEU A 95 9.77 8.74 4.95
N THR A 96 10.02 9.62 3.98
CA THR A 96 11.16 10.55 4.05
C THR A 96 10.67 11.98 4.15
N THR A 97 11.05 12.68 5.22
CA THR A 97 10.85 14.13 5.32
C THR A 97 12.17 14.86 5.15
N ILE A 98 12.15 16.09 4.64
CA ILE A 98 13.34 16.89 4.39
C ILE A 98 13.10 18.28 4.95
N THR A 99 13.99 18.77 5.81
CA THR A 99 13.89 20.11 6.40
C THR A 99 15.28 20.72 6.66
N TYR A 100 15.31 22.00 7.00
CA TYR A 100 16.55 22.75 7.21
C TYR A 100 17.25 22.37 8.53
N ALA A 101 18.58 22.31 8.50
CA ALA A 101 19.45 22.32 9.67
C ALA A 101 20.84 22.84 9.31
N GLN A 102 21.69 23.13 10.30
CA GLN A 102 23.05 23.65 10.04
C GLN A 102 24.04 22.61 9.51
N SER A 103 23.69 21.31 9.54
CA SER A 103 24.57 20.20 9.17
C SER A 103 23.83 19.10 8.43
N PHE A 104 24.54 18.36 7.56
CA PHE A 104 23.99 17.18 6.90
C PHE A 104 23.75 16.06 7.92
N SER A 105 22.49 15.79 8.21
CA SER A 105 22.11 14.73 9.14
C SER A 105 20.76 14.11 8.78
N ALA A 106 20.45 12.98 9.40
CA ALA A 106 19.13 12.37 9.31
C ALA A 106 18.79 11.66 10.63
N HIS A 107 17.49 11.55 10.90
CA HIS A 107 16.95 10.80 12.02
C HIS A 107 16.04 9.69 11.51
N ALA A 108 16.44 8.44 11.69
CA ALA A 108 15.62 7.28 11.40
C ALA A 108 14.73 6.94 12.62
N GLN A 109 13.41 7.03 12.44
CA GLN A 109 12.45 6.55 13.41
C GLN A 109 12.19 5.06 13.15
N PHE A 110 12.39 4.23 14.17
CA PHE A 110 12.06 2.80 14.11
C PHE A 110 10.66 2.51 14.64
N TYR A 111 10.08 1.38 14.22
CA TYR A 111 8.83 0.90 14.82
C TYR A 111 8.99 0.66 16.32
N SER A 112 8.02 1.13 17.10
CA SER A 112 7.93 0.81 18.52
C SER A 112 7.52 -0.65 18.74
N LYS A 113 7.68 -1.17 19.96
CA LYS A 113 7.17 -2.51 20.33
C LYS A 113 5.65 -2.62 20.11
N ALA A 114 4.91 -1.55 20.35
CA ALA A 114 3.47 -1.50 20.11
C ALA A 114 3.15 -1.58 18.61
N ASP A 115 3.89 -0.84 17.76
CA ASP A 115 3.74 -0.91 16.31
C ASP A 115 3.99 -2.32 15.79
N ILE A 116 5.07 -2.98 16.25
CA ILE A 116 5.40 -4.36 15.87
C ILE A 116 4.33 -5.33 16.35
N ALA A 117 3.76 -5.15 17.54
CA ALA A 117 2.67 -5.98 18.03
C ALA A 117 1.41 -5.87 17.16
N ILE A 118 1.06 -4.67 16.69
CA ILE A 118 -0.04 -4.44 15.76
C ILE A 118 0.25 -5.11 14.40
N ILE A 119 1.45 -4.91 13.86
CA ILE A 119 1.92 -5.53 12.61
C ILE A 119 1.84 -7.06 12.70
N LYS A 120 2.29 -7.63 13.83
CA LYS A 120 2.21 -9.07 14.11
C LYS A 120 0.76 -9.56 14.15
N ALA A 121 -0.11 -8.90 14.90
CA ALA A 121 -1.52 -9.29 15.01
C ALA A 121 -2.23 -9.27 13.64
N ASN A 122 -1.92 -8.28 12.81
CA ASN A 122 -2.44 -8.21 11.44
C ASN A 122 -1.82 -9.30 10.54
N SER A 123 -0.55 -9.63 10.70
CA SER A 123 0.08 -10.77 10.02
C SER A 123 -0.58 -12.10 10.39
N GLU A 124 -0.93 -12.31 11.66
CA GLU A 124 -1.64 -13.51 12.12
C GLU A 124 -3.05 -13.60 11.52
N ARG A 125 -3.79 -12.47 11.50
CA ARG A 125 -5.09 -12.37 10.82
C ARG A 125 -4.99 -12.69 9.33
N TYR A 126 -3.93 -12.23 8.65
CA TYR A 126 -3.67 -12.57 7.26
C TYR A 126 -3.50 -14.09 7.10
N THR A 127 -2.67 -14.73 7.92
CA THR A 127 -2.43 -16.18 7.86
C THR A 127 -3.70 -17.00 8.10
N GLU A 128 -4.52 -16.59 9.09
CA GLU A 128 -5.82 -17.22 9.32
C GLU A 128 -6.77 -17.06 8.14
N ARG A 129 -6.81 -15.88 7.53
CA ARG A 129 -7.65 -15.63 6.36
C ARG A 129 -7.18 -16.44 5.16
N LEU A 130 -5.86 -16.53 4.94
CA LEU A 130 -5.28 -17.32 3.86
C LEU A 130 -5.63 -18.79 4.01
N LYS A 131 -5.60 -19.34 5.23
CA LYS A 131 -6.04 -20.72 5.50
C LYS A 131 -7.51 -20.92 5.10
N LYS A 132 -8.41 -20.02 5.51
CA LYS A 132 -9.83 -20.09 5.17
C LYS A 132 -10.08 -19.97 3.66
N GLU A 133 -9.36 -19.08 2.98
CA GLU A 133 -9.50 -18.92 1.52
C GLU A 133 -8.90 -20.10 0.74
N ARG A 134 -7.83 -20.75 1.24
CA ARG A 134 -7.31 -22.01 0.69
C ARG A 134 -8.35 -23.13 0.76
N GLU A 135 -9.05 -23.28 1.88
CA GLU A 135 -10.12 -24.27 2.05
C GLU A 135 -11.25 -24.02 1.03
N LYS A 136 -11.73 -22.78 0.92
CA LYS A 136 -12.76 -22.39 -0.07
C LYS A 136 -12.31 -22.62 -1.51
N ALA A 137 -11.10 -22.22 -1.88
CA ALA A 137 -10.57 -22.40 -3.23
C ALA A 137 -10.44 -23.90 -3.59
N THR A 138 -10.03 -24.72 -2.61
CA THR A 138 -9.96 -26.18 -2.75
C THR A 138 -11.33 -26.78 -3.03
N GLU A 139 -12.35 -26.39 -2.26
CA GLU A 139 -13.73 -26.83 -2.48
C GLU A 139 -14.29 -26.38 -3.82
N GLU A 140 -14.04 -25.13 -4.21
CA GLU A 140 -14.51 -24.57 -5.48
C GLU A 140 -13.91 -25.32 -6.68
N LEU A 141 -12.59 -25.58 -6.67
CA LEU A 141 -11.94 -26.33 -7.73
C LEU A 141 -12.39 -27.80 -7.78
N ARG A 142 -12.61 -28.44 -6.61
CA ARG A 142 -13.20 -29.79 -6.53
C ARG A 142 -14.64 -29.83 -7.08
N LYS A 143 -15.45 -28.78 -6.90
CA LYS A 143 -16.80 -28.67 -7.48
C LYS A 143 -16.73 -28.50 -9.00
N ARG A 144 -15.83 -27.65 -9.51
CA ARG A 144 -15.61 -27.42 -10.95
C ARG A 144 -15.06 -28.65 -11.69
N SER A 145 -14.25 -29.48 -11.03
CA SER A 145 -13.75 -30.73 -11.63
C SER A 145 -14.84 -31.79 -11.74
N LYS A 146 -15.75 -31.86 -10.75
CA LYS A 146 -16.91 -32.76 -10.77
C LYS A 146 -17.95 -32.36 -11.84
N SER A 147 -18.17 -31.06 -12.09
CA SER A 147 -19.11 -30.60 -13.12
C SER A 147 -18.58 -30.79 -14.55
N ARG A 148 -17.25 -30.80 -14.77
CA ARG A 148 -16.65 -31.10 -16.09
C ARG A 148 -16.65 -32.59 -16.47
N HIS A 149 -16.84 -33.49 -15.51
CA HIS A 149 -16.98 -34.94 -15.74
C HIS A 149 -18.45 -35.42 -15.71
N GLY A 150 -19.41 -34.49 -15.58
CA GLY A 150 -20.81 -34.77 -15.88
C GLY A 150 -21.03 -34.66 -17.38
N ASP A 151 -21.49 -35.75 -17.99
CA ASP A 151 -21.98 -35.87 -19.37
C ASP A 151 -21.02 -36.36 -20.48
N LYS A 152 -20.12 -37.31 -20.16
CA LYS A 152 -19.81 -38.39 -21.13
C LYS A 152 -19.93 -39.74 -20.44
N GLY A 153 -20.81 -40.57 -21.01
CA GLY A 153 -21.30 -41.82 -20.45
C GLY A 153 -20.23 -42.72 -19.82
N ALA A 154 -20.59 -43.27 -18.67
CA ALA A 154 -19.87 -44.33 -18.01
C ALA A 154 -19.89 -45.59 -18.90
N ALA A 155 -18.70 -46.01 -19.34
CA ALA A 155 -18.44 -47.39 -19.73
C ALA A 155 -16.93 -47.71 -19.61
N ASP A 156 -16.29 -47.34 -18.49
CA ASP A 156 -15.19 -48.16 -17.97
C ASP A 156 -14.87 -47.81 -16.50
N GLY A 157 -14.69 -48.83 -15.69
CA GLY A 157 -14.64 -48.80 -14.22
C GLY A 157 -13.34 -48.30 -13.62
N SER A 158 -12.84 -47.13 -14.01
CA SER A 158 -11.73 -46.46 -13.33
C SER A 158 -12.11 -45.05 -12.89
N HIS A 159 -12.67 -44.94 -11.67
CA HIS A 159 -12.75 -43.66 -10.98
C HIS A 159 -11.34 -43.13 -10.68
N LYS A 160 -10.73 -42.42 -11.62
CA LYS A 160 -9.57 -41.56 -11.32
C LYS A 160 -10.05 -40.47 -10.37
N LYS A 161 -9.70 -40.58 -9.09
CA LYS A 161 -9.82 -39.48 -8.13
C LYS A 161 -9.24 -38.21 -8.77
N PRO A 162 -9.82 -37.01 -8.55
CA PRO A 162 -9.21 -35.77 -9.01
C PRO A 162 -7.78 -35.76 -8.50
N VAL A 163 -6.81 -35.81 -9.40
CA VAL A 163 -5.42 -35.87 -8.98
C VAL A 163 -5.07 -34.48 -8.48
N GLU A 164 -4.78 -34.39 -7.17
CA GLU A 164 -4.27 -33.18 -6.52
C GLU A 164 -2.81 -32.99 -6.91
N ASP A 165 -2.61 -32.83 -8.21
CA ASP A 165 -1.32 -32.61 -8.83
C ASP A 165 -0.76 -31.25 -8.42
N GLU A 166 0.54 -31.05 -8.66
CA GLU A 166 1.23 -29.78 -8.40
C GLU A 166 0.52 -28.57 -9.04
N LYS A 167 -0.13 -28.77 -10.19
CA LYS A 167 -0.93 -27.74 -10.87
C LYS A 167 -2.22 -27.40 -10.12
N PHE A 168 -2.88 -28.37 -9.48
CA PHE A 168 -4.06 -28.13 -8.65
C PHE A 168 -3.67 -27.31 -7.42
N ASN A 169 -2.60 -27.70 -6.73
CA ASN A 169 -2.11 -26.99 -5.55
C ASN A 169 -1.66 -25.56 -5.89
N LYS A 170 -0.96 -25.35 -7.02
CA LYS A 170 -0.63 -23.99 -7.51
C LYS A 170 -1.87 -23.14 -7.79
N ASN A 171 -2.94 -23.72 -8.32
CA ASN A 171 -4.18 -22.99 -8.60
C ASN A 171 -4.94 -22.63 -7.32
N VAL A 172 -5.05 -23.56 -6.35
CA VAL A 172 -5.61 -23.28 -5.02
C VAL A 172 -4.85 -22.14 -4.36
N GLU A 173 -3.52 -22.22 -4.37
CA GLU A 173 -2.66 -21.21 -3.78
C GLU A 173 -2.84 -19.84 -4.44
N SER A 174 -2.83 -19.80 -5.77
CA SER A 174 -3.03 -18.57 -6.54
C SER A 174 -4.41 -17.94 -6.27
N MET A 175 -5.46 -18.75 -6.14
CA MET A 175 -6.81 -18.25 -5.84
C MET A 175 -6.92 -17.73 -4.41
N ALA A 176 -6.33 -18.44 -3.43
CA ALA A 176 -6.35 -18.04 -2.04
C ALA A 176 -5.54 -16.75 -1.81
N ILE A 177 -4.33 -16.66 -2.37
CA ILE A 177 -3.50 -15.46 -2.30
C ILE A 177 -4.27 -14.27 -2.91
N ARG A 178 -4.81 -14.41 -4.13
CA ARG A 178 -5.60 -13.33 -4.76
C ARG A 178 -6.84 -12.93 -3.96
N ALA A 179 -7.45 -13.85 -3.23
CA ALA A 179 -8.63 -13.55 -2.41
C ALA A 179 -8.26 -12.74 -1.16
N VAL A 180 -7.12 -13.05 -0.52
CA VAL A 180 -6.64 -12.33 0.67
C VAL A 180 -5.94 -11.02 0.31
N GLU A 181 -5.26 -10.95 -0.84
CA GLU A 181 -4.65 -9.72 -1.36
C GLU A 181 -5.66 -8.62 -1.67
N LYS A 182 -6.97 -8.93 -1.71
CA LYS A 182 -8.03 -7.90 -1.70
C LYS A 182 -8.03 -7.07 -0.42
N ASP A 183 -7.60 -7.65 0.71
CA ASP A 183 -7.36 -6.93 1.97
C ASP A 183 -5.87 -6.58 2.08
N GLN A 184 -5.55 -5.45 1.47
CA GLN A 184 -4.18 -5.01 1.20
C GLN A 184 -3.44 -4.61 2.49
N SER A 185 -4.19 -4.09 3.46
CA SER A 185 -3.69 -3.73 4.79
C SER A 185 -3.11 -4.97 5.51
N LEU A 186 -3.83 -6.09 5.45
CA LEU A 186 -3.40 -7.37 6.04
C LEU A 186 -2.23 -7.98 5.26
N ALA A 187 -2.30 -7.96 3.93
CA ALA A 187 -1.25 -8.52 3.08
C ALA A 187 0.11 -7.84 3.32
N ALA A 188 0.12 -6.52 3.43
CA ALA A 188 1.35 -5.81 3.67
C ALA A 188 1.84 -5.88 5.12
N ALA A 189 0.94 -5.92 6.10
CA ALA A 189 1.34 -6.16 7.49
C ALA A 189 2.05 -7.51 7.61
N HIS A 190 1.58 -8.53 6.88
CA HIS A 190 2.24 -9.83 6.80
C HIS A 190 3.62 -9.75 6.12
N ASP A 191 3.74 -9.14 4.94
CA ASP A 191 5.05 -8.96 4.28
C ASP A 191 6.04 -8.20 5.19
N GLN A 192 5.60 -7.09 5.80
CA GLN A 192 6.42 -6.30 6.71
C GLN A 192 6.86 -7.13 7.93
N TYR A 193 5.94 -7.89 8.54
CA TYR A 193 6.27 -8.74 9.68
C TYR A 193 7.28 -9.84 9.31
N GLN A 194 7.14 -10.44 8.13
CA GLN A 194 8.11 -11.41 7.62
C GLN A 194 9.50 -10.78 7.42
N ARG A 195 9.58 -9.57 6.86
CA ARG A 195 10.84 -8.84 6.70
C ARG A 195 11.48 -8.52 8.06
N ILE A 196 10.70 -8.01 9.01
CA ILE A 196 11.16 -7.75 10.39
C ILE A 196 11.74 -9.03 11.00
N THR A 197 10.99 -10.14 10.91
CA THR A 197 11.40 -11.43 11.48
C THR A 197 12.68 -11.97 10.83
N ARG A 198 12.79 -11.88 9.50
CA ARG A 198 14.00 -12.30 8.76
C ARG A 198 15.21 -11.43 9.06
N SER A 199 15.02 -10.16 9.37
CA SER A 199 16.12 -9.23 9.67
C SER A 199 16.85 -9.57 10.98
N GLY A 200 16.16 -10.23 11.93
CA GLY A 200 16.71 -10.53 13.25
C GLY A 200 17.06 -9.30 14.10
N LEU A 201 16.59 -8.11 13.71
CA LEU A 201 16.88 -6.86 14.41
C LEU A 201 16.01 -6.68 15.65
N ASP A 202 16.63 -6.23 16.74
CA ASP A 202 15.95 -5.86 17.98
C ASP A 202 15.82 -4.32 18.04
N VAL A 203 14.61 -3.81 17.78
CA VAL A 203 14.33 -2.36 17.76
C VAL A 203 14.65 -1.66 19.07
N SER A 204 14.66 -2.37 20.21
CA SER A 204 14.99 -1.77 21.51
C SER A 204 16.47 -1.41 21.66
N LYS A 205 17.33 -1.89 20.76
CA LYS A 205 18.77 -1.63 20.75
C LYS A 205 19.21 -0.69 19.63
N LEU A 206 18.25 -0.13 18.88
CA LEU A 206 18.53 0.66 17.69
C LEU A 206 18.53 2.18 17.93
N GLU A 207 18.33 2.65 19.18
CA GLU A 207 18.32 4.09 19.48
C GLU A 207 19.60 4.79 19.04
N THR A 208 20.77 4.16 19.19
CA THR A 208 22.06 4.73 18.76
C THR A 208 22.20 4.83 17.24
N GLN A 209 21.48 3.99 16.48
CA GLN A 209 21.49 3.95 15.02
C GLN A 209 20.41 4.87 14.43
N SER A 210 19.61 5.53 15.27
CA SER A 210 18.57 6.45 14.84
C SER A 210 19.14 7.78 14.35
N ARG A 211 20.34 8.19 14.77
CA ARG A 211 20.97 9.45 14.37
C ARG A 211 22.08 9.20 13.35
N ILE A 212 21.99 9.87 12.22
CA ILE A 212 22.91 9.72 11.09
C ILE A 212 23.50 11.10 10.83
N GLU A 213 24.81 11.25 11.00
CA GLU A 213 25.50 12.50 10.66
C GLU A 213 26.45 12.26 9.48
N ALA A 214 26.63 13.27 8.64
CA ALA A 214 27.53 13.22 7.51
C ALA A 214 28.24 14.57 7.30
N PRO A 215 29.46 14.56 6.75
CA PRO A 215 30.15 15.80 6.40
C PRO A 215 29.56 16.46 5.14
N ASP A 216 28.92 15.67 4.27
CA ASP A 216 28.40 16.12 2.99
C ASP A 216 27.17 15.32 2.53
N ALA A 217 26.46 15.89 1.57
CA ALA A 217 25.28 15.32 0.93
C ALA A 217 25.47 13.90 0.35
N LYS A 218 26.61 13.63 -0.29
CA LYS A 218 26.90 12.34 -0.95
C LYS A 218 27.13 11.24 0.09
N THR A 219 27.84 11.57 1.16
CA THR A 219 28.07 10.68 2.30
C THR A 219 26.76 10.38 3.03
N LEU A 220 25.90 11.39 3.22
CA LEU A 220 24.57 11.20 3.81
C LEU A 220 23.72 10.25 2.96
N ALA A 221 23.62 10.50 1.66
CA ALA A 221 22.88 9.66 0.71
C ALA A 221 23.32 8.19 0.78
N LYS A 222 24.64 7.94 0.85
CA LYS A 222 25.18 6.58 0.98
C LYS A 222 24.75 5.91 2.29
N LYS A 223 24.77 6.61 3.42
CA LYS A 223 24.32 6.08 4.72
C LYS A 223 22.82 5.81 4.74
N LEU A 224 22.03 6.68 4.10
CA LEU A 224 20.57 6.54 4.03
C LEU A 224 20.13 5.25 3.32
N LEU A 225 20.94 4.70 2.40
CA LEU A 225 20.64 3.43 1.73
C LEU A 225 20.44 2.27 2.72
N ASP A 226 21.08 2.29 3.90
CA ASP A 226 20.87 1.25 4.91
C ASP A 226 19.47 1.30 5.55
N TYR A 227 18.78 2.43 5.45
CA TYR A 227 17.50 2.71 6.11
C TYR A 227 16.31 2.75 5.16
N VAL A 228 16.50 3.30 3.95
CA VAL A 228 15.44 3.47 2.94
C VAL A 228 15.66 2.62 1.69
N GLY A 229 16.85 2.03 1.51
CA GLY A 229 17.19 1.19 0.36
C GLY A 229 16.50 -0.18 0.41
N ALA A 230 16.26 -0.75 -0.78
CA ALA A 230 15.53 -2.03 -0.91
C ALA A 230 16.17 -3.19 -0.15
N ASP A 231 17.51 -3.21 -0.14
CA ASP A 231 18.34 -4.18 0.57
C ASP A 231 19.00 -3.58 1.83
N GLY A 232 18.46 -2.44 2.31
CA GLY A 232 19.00 -1.72 3.47
C GLY A 232 18.89 -2.56 4.75
N ARG A 233 19.97 -2.59 5.53
CA ARG A 233 20.04 -3.37 6.78
C ARG A 233 18.89 -3.06 7.74
N TYR A 234 18.59 -1.78 7.94
CA TYR A 234 17.62 -1.30 8.91
C TYR A 234 16.22 -1.09 8.33
N MET A 235 16.09 -1.07 6.99
CA MET A 235 14.81 -0.83 6.30
C MET A 235 13.62 -1.64 6.81
N PRO A 236 13.74 -2.95 7.16
CA PRO A 236 12.61 -3.71 7.68
C PRO A 236 11.99 -3.14 8.96
N VAL A 237 12.76 -2.41 9.77
CA VAL A 237 12.31 -1.85 11.05
C VAL A 237 12.19 -0.32 11.03
N THR A 238 12.66 0.34 9.97
CA THR A 238 12.52 1.79 9.78
C THR A 238 11.06 2.14 9.48
N LYS A 239 10.50 3.04 10.27
CA LYS A 239 9.16 3.63 10.10
C LYS A 239 9.22 4.87 9.20
N SER A 240 10.16 5.76 9.46
CA SER A 240 10.40 6.99 8.71
C SER A 240 11.84 7.47 8.88
N VAL A 241 12.26 8.39 8.02
CA VAL A 241 13.55 9.08 8.08
C VAL A 241 13.33 10.58 7.88
N ASP A 242 13.75 11.36 8.86
CA ASP A 242 13.76 12.82 8.76
C ASP A 242 15.16 13.26 8.33
N ILE A 243 15.29 13.87 7.16
CA ILE A 243 16.55 14.34 6.59
C ILE A 243 16.68 15.84 6.88
N PHE A 244 17.85 16.21 7.37
CA PHE A 244 18.19 17.57 7.79
C PHE A 244 19.36 18.07 6.95
N LEU A 245 19.18 19.20 6.27
CA LEU A 245 20.15 19.69 5.29
C LEU A 245 20.43 21.19 5.44
N PRO A 246 21.67 21.64 5.21
CA PRO A 246 22.09 23.04 5.29
C PRO A 246 21.77 23.84 4.02
N PHE A 247 20.54 23.72 3.52
CA PHE A 247 20.06 24.48 2.37
C PHE A 247 19.04 25.53 2.81
N GLU A 248 19.34 26.81 2.63
CA GLU A 248 18.45 27.91 3.06
C GLU A 248 17.07 27.87 2.40
N ALA A 249 16.97 27.29 1.20
CA ALA A 249 15.71 27.04 0.53
C ALA A 249 14.72 26.23 1.39
N LEU A 250 15.22 25.37 2.30
CA LEU A 250 14.43 24.51 3.20
C LEU A 250 13.98 25.19 4.49
N GLN A 251 14.40 26.43 4.76
CA GLN A 251 13.99 27.14 5.97
C GLN A 251 12.46 27.34 5.99
N ASP A 252 11.88 27.26 7.20
CA ASP A 252 10.44 27.42 7.46
C ASP A 252 9.51 26.39 6.81
N MET A 253 10.06 25.37 6.14
CA MET A 253 9.32 24.33 5.45
C MET A 253 9.82 22.92 5.73
N ARG A 254 8.95 21.95 5.50
CA ARG A 254 9.23 20.52 5.51
C ARG A 254 8.66 19.92 4.24
N ILE A 255 9.53 19.35 3.43
CA ILE A 255 9.14 18.59 2.25
C ILE A 255 8.91 17.15 2.69
N ILE A 256 7.77 16.59 2.31
CA ILE A 256 7.40 15.20 2.55
C ILE A 256 7.51 14.50 1.20
N ASP A 257 8.55 13.67 1.05
CA ASP A 257 8.68 12.81 -0.13
C ASP A 257 7.76 11.61 0.07
N THR A 258 6.76 11.50 -0.82
CA THR A 258 5.82 10.39 -0.75
C THR A 258 6.26 9.26 -1.68
N PRO A 259 6.23 8.00 -1.22
CA PRO A 259 6.32 6.88 -2.14
C PRO A 259 5.19 6.99 -3.17
N GLY A 260 5.45 6.60 -4.41
CA GLY A 260 4.49 6.85 -5.49
C GLY A 260 3.13 6.21 -5.18
N LEU A 261 2.04 6.96 -5.34
CA LEU A 261 0.66 6.52 -5.04
C LEU A 261 0.12 5.40 -5.96
N ASN A 262 0.98 4.75 -6.73
CA ASN A 262 0.73 3.49 -7.46
C ASN A 262 1.84 2.49 -7.10
N ASP A 263 2.22 2.45 -5.82
CA ASP A 263 3.18 1.49 -5.31
C ASP A 263 2.52 0.11 -5.41
N PRO A 264 3.19 -0.92 -5.96
CA PRO A 264 2.63 -2.27 -6.03
C PRO A 264 2.23 -2.84 -4.64
N VAL A 265 2.63 -2.20 -3.54
CA VAL A 265 2.22 -2.51 -2.18
C VAL A 265 1.26 -1.43 -1.65
N GLN A 266 -0.04 -1.71 -1.72
CA GLN A 266 -1.11 -0.75 -1.39
C GLN A 266 -1.16 -0.24 0.07
N SER A 267 -0.58 -0.94 1.05
CA SER A 267 -0.44 -0.36 2.40
C SER A 267 0.44 0.89 2.45
N ARG A 268 1.29 1.08 1.42
CA ARG A 268 2.14 2.26 1.26
C ARG A 268 1.33 3.43 0.71
N GLU A 269 0.31 3.16 -0.11
CA GLU A 269 -0.66 4.17 -0.52
C GLU A 269 -1.47 4.67 0.67
N GLU A 270 -1.94 3.80 1.56
CA GLU A 270 -2.72 4.23 2.75
C GLU A 270 -1.92 5.17 3.66
N ARG A 271 -0.67 4.83 3.97
CA ARG A 271 0.22 5.72 4.75
C ARG A 271 0.52 7.03 4.02
N THR A 272 0.71 6.97 2.70
CA THR A 272 0.92 8.16 1.89
C THR A 272 -0.31 9.08 1.95
N CYS A 273 -1.50 8.52 1.80
CA CYS A 273 -2.75 9.25 1.94
C CYS A 273 -2.90 9.84 3.34
N GLU A 274 -2.51 9.12 4.41
CA GLU A 274 -2.53 9.63 5.78
C GLU A 274 -1.61 10.83 5.99
N LEU A 275 -0.47 10.89 5.33
CA LEU A 275 0.47 11.99 5.50
C LEU A 275 0.12 13.20 4.64
N LEU A 276 -0.51 12.97 3.50
CA LEU A 276 -1.04 14.04 2.69
C LEU A 276 -2.13 14.83 3.41
N LYS A 277 -2.79 14.22 4.41
CA LYS A 277 -3.71 14.90 5.32
C LYS A 277 -3.07 16.07 6.04
N ASP A 278 -1.78 15.94 6.40
CA ASP A 278 -1.04 16.91 7.18
C ASP A 278 -0.35 17.98 6.32
N CYS A 279 -0.32 17.79 5.00
CA CYS A 279 0.26 18.73 4.04
C CYS A 279 -0.59 20.00 3.92
N ASP A 280 0.07 21.15 3.93
CA ASP A 280 -0.53 22.45 3.62
C ASP A 280 -0.62 22.66 2.11
N VAL A 281 0.40 22.15 1.39
CA VAL A 281 0.54 22.28 -0.06
C VAL A 281 0.93 20.94 -0.66
N VAL A 282 0.35 20.60 -1.82
CA VAL A 282 0.70 19.35 -2.52
C VAL A 282 1.16 19.63 -3.95
N PHE A 283 2.38 19.19 -4.24
CA PHE A 283 3.00 19.24 -5.57
C PHE A 283 2.69 17.91 -6.28
N ILE A 284 1.88 17.97 -7.32
CA ILE A 284 1.50 16.81 -8.13
C ILE A 284 2.40 16.77 -9.36
N VAL A 285 3.28 15.77 -9.39
CA VAL A 285 4.23 15.55 -10.47
C VAL A 285 3.65 14.52 -11.43
N SER A 286 3.36 14.96 -12.65
CA SER A 286 2.81 14.12 -13.73
C SER A 286 3.73 14.15 -14.95
N PRO A 287 4.05 13.01 -15.59
CA PRO A 287 4.79 13.01 -16.85
C PRO A 287 4.06 13.78 -17.94
N ALA A 288 4.76 14.62 -18.71
CA ALA A 288 4.18 15.45 -19.76
C ALA A 288 3.52 14.62 -20.87
N GLY A 289 4.07 13.45 -21.22
CA GLY A 289 3.49 12.57 -22.24
C GLY A 289 2.20 11.84 -21.83
N GLN A 290 1.89 11.82 -20.54
CA GLN A 290 0.65 11.26 -19.99
C GLN A 290 0.12 12.19 -18.89
N PHE A 291 0.10 13.49 -19.19
CA PHE A 291 -0.20 14.51 -18.21
C PHE A 291 -1.64 14.38 -17.72
N LEU A 292 -1.84 14.32 -16.39
CA LEU A 292 -3.15 14.15 -15.75
C LEU A 292 -3.90 12.90 -16.21
N SER A 293 -3.20 11.77 -16.26
CA SER A 293 -3.82 10.48 -16.56
C SER A 293 -4.82 10.05 -15.48
N GLU A 294 -5.63 9.02 -15.74
CA GLU A 294 -6.60 8.50 -14.77
C GLU A 294 -6.00 8.18 -13.39
N GLN A 295 -4.77 7.69 -13.34
CA GLN A 295 -4.08 7.42 -12.07
C GLN A 295 -3.73 8.70 -11.31
N ASP A 296 -3.34 9.77 -12.03
CA ASP A 296 -3.05 11.07 -11.39
C ASP A 296 -4.35 11.70 -10.88
N LEU A 297 -5.47 11.51 -11.59
CA LEU A 297 -6.79 11.97 -11.16
C LEU A 297 -7.33 11.21 -9.95
N ASP A 298 -7.12 9.89 -9.87
CA ASP A 298 -7.47 9.10 -8.70
C ASP A 298 -6.71 9.58 -7.45
N VAL A 299 -5.40 9.84 -7.61
CA VAL A 299 -4.57 10.49 -6.59
C VAL A 299 -5.18 11.81 -6.13
N MET A 300 -5.51 12.70 -7.07
CA MET A 300 -6.11 13.99 -6.76
C MET A 300 -7.47 13.86 -6.05
N GLY A 301 -8.30 12.92 -6.49
CA GLY A 301 -9.59 12.62 -5.86
C GLY A 301 -9.42 12.19 -4.41
N ARG A 302 -8.51 11.24 -4.13
CA ARG A 302 -8.23 10.75 -2.77
C ARG A 302 -7.72 11.84 -1.83
N ILE A 303 -6.89 12.74 -2.35
CA ILE A 303 -6.31 13.89 -1.64
C ILE A 303 -7.39 14.93 -1.30
N THR A 304 -8.27 15.24 -2.26
CA THR A 304 -9.25 16.33 -2.15
C THR A 304 -10.56 15.92 -1.47
N GLN A 305 -10.95 14.65 -1.51
CA GLN A 305 -12.24 14.18 -0.98
C GLN A 305 -12.38 14.18 0.54
N LYS A 306 -11.26 14.13 1.27
CA LYS A 306 -11.33 13.87 2.71
C LYS A 306 -10.92 15.04 3.60
N GLU A 307 -9.89 15.84 3.27
CA GLU A 307 -9.13 16.50 4.36
C GLU A 307 -8.53 17.88 4.09
N GLY A 308 -9.27 18.78 3.43
CA GLY A 308 -9.03 20.23 3.59
C GLY A 308 -7.69 20.76 3.05
N ILE A 309 -7.10 20.08 2.07
CA ILE A 309 -5.92 20.57 1.34
C ILE A 309 -6.32 21.77 0.49
N GLN A 310 -5.56 22.85 0.58
CA GLN A 310 -5.94 24.12 -0.01
C GLN A 310 -5.21 24.47 -1.28
N GLU A 311 -3.92 24.15 -1.34
CA GLU A 311 -3.07 24.58 -2.44
C GLU A 311 -2.49 23.36 -3.16
N LEU A 312 -2.77 23.29 -4.47
CA LEU A 312 -2.27 22.25 -5.35
C LEU A 312 -1.40 22.87 -6.44
N VAL A 313 -0.19 22.36 -6.58
CA VAL A 313 0.76 22.77 -7.63
C VAL A 313 0.91 21.62 -8.62
N LEU A 314 0.43 21.79 -9.86
CA LEU A 314 0.58 20.79 -10.92
C LEU A 314 1.89 21.00 -11.69
N ILE A 315 2.69 19.95 -11.83
CA ILE A 315 3.99 19.98 -12.50
C ILE A 315 4.05 18.94 -13.62
N ALA A 316 4.23 19.41 -14.85
CA ALA A 316 4.50 18.59 -16.03
C ALA A 316 5.99 18.21 -16.09
N SER A 317 6.33 17.04 -15.58
CA SER A 317 7.68 16.49 -15.58
C SER A 317 8.06 15.82 -16.91
N GLN A 318 9.36 15.56 -17.12
CA GLN A 318 9.86 14.82 -18.29
C GLN A 318 9.48 15.48 -19.62
N VAL A 319 9.46 16.82 -19.66
CA VAL A 319 9.10 17.58 -20.86
C VAL A 319 10.03 17.27 -22.04
N ASP A 320 11.27 16.87 -21.76
CA ASP A 320 12.28 16.45 -22.72
C ASP A 320 11.80 15.30 -23.62
N ASN A 321 11.02 14.36 -23.09
CA ASN A 321 10.47 13.26 -23.86
C ASN A 321 9.40 13.70 -24.89
N GLN A 322 8.85 14.90 -24.77
CA GLN A 322 7.80 15.41 -25.66
C GLN A 322 8.35 16.20 -26.87
N LEU A 323 9.65 16.48 -26.88
CA LEU A 323 10.29 17.30 -27.91
C LEU A 323 10.42 16.60 -29.28
N TYR A 324 10.23 15.29 -29.34
CA TYR A 324 10.55 14.46 -30.51
C TYR A 324 9.34 13.74 -31.12
N GLY A 325 8.12 14.09 -30.71
CA GLY A 325 6.90 13.54 -31.30
C GLY A 325 6.69 14.04 -32.73
N SER A 326 6.04 13.23 -33.58
CA SER A 326 5.73 13.60 -34.97
C SER A 326 4.92 14.90 -35.07
N ASP A 327 4.09 15.18 -34.05
CA ASP A 327 3.14 16.29 -34.04
C ASP A 327 3.68 17.53 -33.30
N THR A 328 4.86 17.42 -32.67
CA THR A 328 5.51 18.46 -31.87
C THR A 328 6.86 18.92 -32.43
N HIS A 329 7.29 18.38 -33.57
CA HIS A 329 8.56 18.77 -34.19
C HIS A 329 8.46 20.20 -34.76
N GLN A 330 9.04 21.14 -34.01
CA GLN A 330 9.12 22.56 -34.37
C GLN A 330 10.55 22.90 -34.78
N PRO A 331 10.75 23.91 -35.66
CA PRO A 331 12.08 24.31 -36.11
C PRO A 331 12.94 24.94 -34.99
N THR A 332 12.33 25.35 -33.87
CA THR A 332 13.03 25.92 -32.73
C THR A 332 12.63 25.22 -31.44
N LEU A 333 13.59 25.10 -30.51
CA LEU A 333 13.34 24.51 -29.18
C LEU A 333 12.28 25.29 -28.40
N HIS A 334 12.30 26.63 -28.50
CA HIS A 334 11.32 27.48 -27.82
C HIS A 334 9.91 27.27 -28.37
N GLY A 335 9.75 27.21 -29.70
CA GLY A 335 8.46 26.92 -30.32
C GLY A 335 7.92 25.54 -29.96
N ALA A 336 8.79 24.52 -29.86
CA ALA A 336 8.39 23.19 -29.40
C ALA A 336 7.83 23.25 -27.97
N LEU A 337 8.52 23.94 -27.06
CA LEU A 337 8.07 24.09 -25.67
C LEU A 337 6.79 24.90 -25.54
N GLU A 338 6.64 25.98 -26.31
CA GLU A 338 5.41 26.78 -26.34
C GLU A 338 4.21 25.92 -26.78
N GLN A 339 4.35 25.14 -27.86
CA GLN A 339 3.30 24.23 -28.31
C GLN A 339 2.96 23.15 -27.27
N ILE A 340 3.98 22.54 -26.65
CA ILE A 340 3.80 21.52 -25.61
C ILE A 340 3.05 22.13 -24.43
N THR A 341 3.53 23.25 -23.89
CA THR A 341 2.91 23.91 -22.72
C THR A 341 1.50 24.39 -23.00
N GLN A 342 1.21 24.89 -24.21
CA GLN A 342 -0.14 25.26 -24.63
C GLN A 342 -1.08 24.04 -24.66
N THR A 343 -0.62 22.93 -25.25
CA THR A 343 -1.39 21.68 -25.32
C THR A 343 -1.69 21.12 -23.93
N LEU A 344 -0.68 21.08 -23.06
CA LEU A 344 -0.83 20.65 -21.67
C LEU A 344 -1.77 21.57 -20.88
N SER A 345 -1.71 22.89 -21.12
CA SER A 345 -2.58 23.87 -20.45
C SER A 345 -4.05 23.65 -20.80
N MET A 346 -4.36 23.45 -22.09
CA MET A 346 -5.73 23.16 -22.54
C MET A 346 -6.23 21.85 -21.92
N HIS A 347 -5.41 20.79 -21.98
CA HIS A 347 -5.76 19.50 -21.39
C HIS A 347 -6.02 19.60 -19.88
N MET A 348 -5.18 20.34 -19.15
CA MET A 348 -5.34 20.59 -17.73
C MET A 348 -6.68 21.23 -17.40
N ILE A 349 -6.99 22.35 -18.07
CA ILE A 349 -8.23 23.10 -17.81
C ILE A 349 -9.46 22.22 -18.03
N ASP A 350 -9.50 21.46 -19.14
CA ASP A 350 -10.63 20.59 -19.45
C ASP A 350 -10.77 19.43 -18.46
N THR A 351 -9.65 18.83 -18.05
CA THR A 351 -9.66 17.73 -17.08
C THR A 351 -10.05 18.20 -15.69
N LEU A 352 -9.53 19.34 -15.22
CA LEU A 352 -9.91 19.90 -13.91
C LEU A 352 -11.37 20.35 -13.86
N LYS A 353 -11.89 20.95 -14.95
CA LYS A 353 -13.32 21.29 -15.06
C LYS A 353 -14.21 20.05 -14.92
N ARG A 354 -13.86 18.95 -15.60
CA ARG A 354 -14.59 17.67 -15.48
C ARG A 354 -14.52 17.11 -14.07
N LEU A 355 -13.34 17.14 -13.45
CA LEU A 355 -13.14 16.61 -12.10
C LEU A 355 -13.92 17.42 -11.04
N LYS A 356 -14.01 18.74 -11.19
CA LYS A 356 -14.82 19.61 -10.34
C LYS A 356 -16.33 19.30 -10.44
N VAL A 357 -16.80 18.92 -11.63
CA VAL A 357 -18.20 18.50 -11.83
C VAL A 357 -18.46 17.14 -11.20
N SER A 358 -17.53 16.20 -11.32
CA SER A 358 -17.71 14.86 -10.74
C SER A 358 -17.52 14.81 -9.22
N ASN A 359 -16.74 15.74 -8.64
CA ASN A 359 -16.42 15.80 -7.21
C ASN A 359 -16.69 17.23 -6.67
N PRO A 360 -17.95 17.58 -6.37
CA PRO A 360 -18.30 18.91 -5.85
C PRO A 360 -17.63 19.25 -4.52
N GLU A 361 -17.26 18.25 -3.73
CA GLU A 361 -16.56 18.39 -2.45
C GLU A 361 -15.20 19.08 -2.56
N VAL A 362 -14.60 19.11 -3.76
CA VAL A 362 -13.30 19.77 -3.98
C VAL A 362 -13.41 21.30 -3.96
N GLY A 363 -14.62 21.85 -4.03
CA GLY A 363 -14.89 23.27 -3.82
C GLY A 363 -14.07 24.18 -4.73
N THR A 364 -13.28 25.07 -4.12
CA THR A 364 -12.48 26.10 -4.81
C THR A 364 -11.03 25.70 -5.06
N THR A 365 -10.60 24.50 -4.66
CA THR A 365 -9.19 24.05 -4.70
C THR A 365 -8.58 24.13 -6.11
N PHE A 366 -9.38 23.91 -7.16
CA PHE A 366 -8.92 23.98 -8.55
C PHE A 366 -9.14 25.34 -9.21
N ASP A 367 -9.80 26.29 -8.56
CA ASP A 367 -10.19 27.54 -9.21
C ASP A 367 -8.98 28.38 -9.60
N GLY A 368 -7.94 28.42 -8.76
CA GLY A 368 -6.66 29.04 -9.11
C GLY A 368 -6.05 28.41 -10.37
N LEU A 369 -5.96 27.08 -10.42
CA LEU A 369 -5.39 26.35 -11.57
C LEU A 369 -6.23 26.51 -12.85
N ILE A 370 -7.57 26.60 -12.74
CA ILE A 370 -8.46 26.78 -13.89
C ILE A 370 -8.43 28.22 -14.40
N GLN A 371 -8.41 29.21 -13.51
CA GLN A 371 -8.46 30.64 -13.85
C GLN A 371 -7.10 31.18 -14.30
N GLN A 372 -6.00 30.70 -13.69
CA GLN A 372 -4.63 31.18 -13.96
C GLN A 372 -3.84 30.26 -14.91
N GLY A 373 -4.35 29.05 -15.20
CA GLY A 373 -3.64 28.01 -15.94
C GLY A 373 -3.60 28.16 -17.47
N ALA A 374 -4.22 29.19 -18.04
CA ALA A 374 -4.14 29.45 -19.48
C ALA A 374 -2.72 29.89 -19.87
N GLY A 375 -1.94 28.97 -20.44
CA GLY A 375 -0.59 29.24 -20.99
C GLY A 375 0.55 29.19 -19.97
N LYS A 376 0.34 28.64 -18.78
CA LYS A 376 1.35 28.60 -17.69
C LYS A 376 1.39 27.27 -16.95
N VAL A 377 1.31 26.14 -17.65
CA VAL A 377 1.63 24.85 -17.02
C VAL A 377 3.09 24.87 -16.60
N LEU A 378 3.32 24.71 -15.30
CA LEU A 378 4.65 24.57 -14.75
C LEU A 378 5.23 23.24 -15.22
N TYR A 379 6.37 23.29 -15.91
CA TYR A 379 7.03 22.10 -16.46
C TYR A 379 8.46 21.99 -15.96
N THR A 380 9.04 20.79 -16.10
CA THR A 380 10.45 20.54 -15.76
C THR A 380 11.03 19.31 -16.45
N SER A 381 12.34 19.33 -16.69
CA SER A 381 13.14 18.14 -16.96
C SER A 381 14.27 18.00 -15.95
N GLY A 382 14.12 17.06 -15.02
CA GLY A 382 15.19 16.73 -14.06
C GLY A 382 16.43 16.14 -14.74
N MET A 383 16.30 15.51 -15.91
CA MET A 383 17.44 15.03 -16.68
C MET A 383 18.21 16.18 -17.32
N CYS A 384 17.52 17.15 -17.93
CA CYS A 384 18.18 18.34 -18.49
C CYS A 384 18.86 19.17 -17.40
N HIS A 385 18.27 19.26 -16.21
CA HIS A 385 18.94 19.90 -15.07
C HIS A 385 20.25 19.22 -14.70
N ASN A 386 20.24 17.89 -14.55
CA ASN A 386 21.45 17.12 -14.22
C ASN A 386 22.52 17.28 -15.32
N LEU A 387 22.11 17.21 -16.58
CA LEU A 387 22.98 17.43 -17.73
C LEU A 387 23.58 18.84 -17.71
N SER A 388 22.80 19.88 -17.34
CA SER A 388 23.30 21.25 -17.22
C SER A 388 24.35 21.37 -16.12
N VAL A 389 24.07 20.83 -14.93
CA VAL A 389 25.00 20.89 -13.78
C VAL A 389 26.27 20.08 -14.03
N ARG A 390 26.19 18.99 -14.81
CA ARG A 390 27.29 18.04 -15.03
C ARG A 390 27.76 18.00 -16.48
N LEU A 391 27.58 19.08 -17.23
CA LEU A 391 27.91 19.11 -18.65
C LEU A 391 29.40 18.85 -18.88
N ASP A 392 30.25 19.34 -17.97
CA ASP A 392 31.70 19.15 -17.98
C ASP A 392 32.17 17.77 -17.45
N GLN A 393 31.26 16.94 -16.93
CA GLN A 393 31.55 15.65 -16.28
C GLN A 393 30.86 14.48 -16.99
N GLN A 394 30.99 14.41 -18.32
CA GLN A 394 30.27 13.45 -19.17
C GLN A 394 30.56 11.98 -18.84
N ASP A 395 31.76 11.67 -18.33
CA ASP A 395 32.15 10.32 -17.90
C ASP A 395 31.27 9.80 -16.75
N GLY A 396 30.72 10.71 -15.94
CA GLY A 396 29.86 10.40 -14.80
C GLY A 396 28.38 10.23 -15.15
N TRP A 397 28.00 10.37 -16.42
CA TRP A 397 26.60 10.27 -16.84
C TRP A 397 26.07 8.83 -16.79
N ASP A 398 24.84 8.68 -16.30
CA ASP A 398 24.13 7.41 -16.37
C ASP A 398 23.59 7.12 -17.79
N SER A 399 23.04 5.91 -17.99
CA SER A 399 22.50 5.52 -19.30
C SER A 399 21.31 6.38 -19.75
N GLY A 400 20.53 6.92 -18.81
CA GLY A 400 19.40 7.78 -19.09
C GLY A 400 19.85 9.18 -19.52
N GLU A 401 20.82 9.76 -18.80
CA GLU A 401 21.43 11.05 -19.12
C GLU A 401 22.07 11.03 -20.51
N ARG A 402 22.85 9.98 -20.83
CA ARG A 402 23.42 9.79 -22.18
C ARG A 402 22.35 9.68 -23.26
N HIS A 403 21.25 8.97 -22.99
CA HIS A 403 20.18 8.80 -23.96
C HIS A 403 19.43 10.11 -24.24
N VAL A 404 19.11 10.88 -23.18
CA VAL A 404 18.48 12.21 -23.33
C VAL A 404 19.38 13.14 -24.13
N TRP A 405 20.68 13.19 -23.80
CA TRP A 405 21.64 14.00 -24.55
C TRP A 405 21.69 13.63 -26.04
N GLN A 406 21.78 12.34 -26.37
CA GLN A 406 21.78 11.88 -27.76
C GLN A 406 20.50 12.28 -28.52
N ASN A 407 19.34 12.21 -27.86
CA ASN A 407 18.08 12.63 -28.49
C ASN A 407 18.04 14.14 -28.73
N LEU A 408 18.49 14.95 -27.75
CA LEU A 408 18.54 16.41 -27.88
C LEU A 408 19.42 16.81 -29.07
N GLN A 409 20.61 16.22 -29.18
CA GLN A 409 21.52 16.46 -30.29
C GLN A 409 20.98 16.00 -31.65
N ARG A 410 20.30 14.85 -31.68
CA ARG A 410 19.76 14.29 -32.91
C ARG A 410 18.65 15.15 -33.50
N HIS A 411 17.77 15.68 -32.65
CA HIS A 411 16.56 16.36 -33.09
C HIS A 411 16.66 17.89 -33.07
N TYR A 412 17.57 18.46 -32.27
CA TYR A 412 17.83 19.89 -32.19
C TYR A 412 19.35 20.19 -32.22
N PRO A 413 20.07 19.77 -33.28
CA PRO A 413 21.54 19.89 -33.34
C PRO A 413 22.02 21.33 -33.19
N ASP A 414 21.31 22.30 -33.77
CA ASP A 414 21.65 23.73 -33.71
C ASP A 414 21.56 24.33 -32.28
N PHE A 415 20.86 23.65 -31.37
CA PHE A 415 20.64 24.09 -29.99
C PHE A 415 21.51 23.31 -28.98
N PHE A 416 22.03 22.15 -29.37
CA PHE A 416 22.82 21.25 -28.52
C PHE A 416 24.16 20.88 -29.17
N ASP A 417 24.86 21.90 -29.67
CA ASP A 417 26.19 21.80 -30.25
C ASP A 417 27.27 21.61 -29.15
N PRO A 418 28.00 20.47 -29.14
CA PRO A 418 29.12 20.25 -28.22
C PRO A 418 30.19 21.33 -28.22
N GLU A 419 30.40 22.00 -29.36
CA GLU A 419 31.41 23.06 -29.49
C GLU A 419 30.94 24.36 -28.82
N ASN A 420 29.63 24.50 -28.58
CA ASN A 420 29.03 25.66 -27.93
C ASN A 420 28.39 25.30 -26.57
N THR A 421 29.25 25.07 -25.58
CA THR A 421 28.86 24.71 -24.21
C THR A 421 27.91 25.73 -23.58
N LYS A 422 28.09 27.04 -23.85
CA LYS A 422 27.23 28.11 -23.31
C LYS A 422 25.80 28.01 -23.83
N LEU A 423 25.64 27.73 -25.14
CA LEU A 423 24.33 27.53 -25.75
C LEU A 423 23.65 26.28 -25.18
N CYS A 424 24.40 25.20 -25.02
CA CYS A 424 23.89 23.97 -24.41
C CYS A 424 23.37 24.21 -22.98
N HIS A 425 24.14 24.90 -22.13
CA HIS A 425 23.66 25.24 -20.78
C HIS A 425 22.37 26.04 -20.82
N ALA A 426 22.30 27.09 -21.63
CA ALA A 426 21.10 27.92 -21.73
C ALA A 426 19.85 27.11 -22.15
N ASN A 427 20.00 26.19 -23.11
CA ASN A 427 18.90 25.36 -23.59
C ASN A 427 18.55 24.22 -22.61
N LEU A 428 19.53 23.65 -21.91
CA LEU A 428 19.28 22.68 -20.84
C LEU A 428 18.58 23.34 -19.65
N ASP A 429 18.97 24.56 -19.27
CA ASP A 429 18.35 25.34 -18.21
C ASP A 429 16.92 25.74 -18.57
N LEU A 430 16.66 26.06 -19.84
CA LEU A 430 15.32 26.29 -20.37
C LEU A 430 14.42 25.05 -20.17
N LEU A 431 14.91 23.86 -20.51
CA LEU A 431 14.17 22.61 -20.33
C LEU A 431 14.03 22.19 -18.87
N ALA A 432 15.06 22.45 -18.06
CA ALA A 432 15.06 22.19 -16.63
C ALA A 432 14.02 23.06 -15.90
N ASN A 433 13.90 24.33 -16.32
CA ASN A 433 12.97 25.32 -15.82
C ASN A 433 13.01 25.48 -14.28
N THR A 434 14.19 25.33 -13.70
CA THR A 434 14.40 25.36 -12.24
C THR A 434 14.11 26.73 -11.64
N THR A 435 14.37 27.82 -12.38
CA THR A 435 14.08 29.18 -11.92
C THR A 435 12.59 29.41 -11.67
N ALA A 436 11.72 28.95 -12.57
CA ALA A 436 10.27 29.04 -12.38
C ALA A 436 9.80 28.17 -11.22
N LEU A 437 10.34 26.95 -11.08
CA LEU A 437 10.03 26.06 -9.96
C LEU A 437 10.44 26.66 -8.60
N LYS A 438 11.67 27.19 -8.50
CA LYS A 438 12.16 27.86 -7.29
C LYS A 438 11.30 29.09 -6.94
N SER A 439 10.88 29.85 -7.95
CA SER A 439 9.96 30.99 -7.76
C SER A 439 8.61 30.56 -7.17
N VAL A 440 8.01 29.47 -7.66
CA VAL A 440 6.75 28.94 -7.10
C VAL A 440 6.96 28.45 -5.66
N LEU A 441 8.07 27.78 -5.38
CA LEU A 441 8.40 27.34 -4.02
C LEU A 441 8.53 28.52 -3.05
N GLU A 442 9.21 29.60 -3.47
CA GLU A 442 9.34 30.83 -2.66
C GLU A 442 8.01 31.58 -2.49
N GLN A 443 7.15 31.61 -3.52
CA GLN A 443 5.80 32.16 -3.40
C GLN A 443 4.98 31.40 -2.34
N VAL A 444 5.04 30.08 -2.37
CA VAL A 444 4.37 29.22 -1.40
C VAL A 444 4.96 29.41 0.00
N ARG A 445 6.29 29.52 0.12
CA ARG A 445 6.99 29.78 1.40
C ARG A 445 6.59 31.13 1.99
N THR A 446 6.59 32.20 1.18
CA THR A 446 6.20 33.54 1.63
C THR A 446 4.72 33.65 1.97
N ALA A 447 3.87 32.84 1.33
CA ALA A 447 2.44 32.73 1.64
C ALA A 447 2.13 31.77 2.80
N LYS A 448 3.14 31.20 3.48
CA LYS A 448 2.98 30.18 4.53
C LYS A 448 1.88 30.50 5.55
N ASP A 449 1.96 31.67 6.19
CA ASP A 449 1.02 32.02 7.26
C ASP A 449 -0.41 32.15 6.73
N HIS A 450 -0.55 32.65 5.50
CA HIS A 450 -1.83 32.74 4.82
C HIS A 450 -2.41 31.36 4.50
N ILE A 451 -1.59 30.44 3.94
CA ILE A 451 -2.00 29.07 3.60
C ILE A 451 -2.43 28.30 4.86
N ILE A 452 -1.68 28.43 5.96
CA ILE A 452 -2.01 27.75 7.22
C ILE A 452 -3.32 28.28 7.82
N GLU A 453 -3.50 29.61 7.85
CA GLU A 453 -4.74 30.22 8.36
C GLU A 453 -5.96 29.91 7.50
N GLN A 454 -5.81 29.92 6.17
CA GLN A 454 -6.87 29.58 5.26
C GLN A 454 -7.23 28.09 5.44
N ARG A 455 -6.24 27.19 5.59
CA ARG A 455 -6.46 25.74 5.83
C ARG A 455 -7.22 25.50 7.12
N LYS A 456 -6.85 26.21 8.18
CA LYS A 456 -7.57 26.18 9.45
C LYS A 456 -9.04 26.61 9.27
N THR A 457 -9.28 27.70 8.56
CA THR A 457 -10.64 28.22 8.32
C THR A 457 -11.50 27.19 7.59
N GLU A 458 -10.95 26.54 6.56
CA GLU A 458 -11.69 25.56 5.77
C GLU A 458 -11.90 24.26 6.50
N LEU A 459 -10.92 23.79 7.28
CA LEU A 459 -11.09 22.64 8.15
C LEU A 459 -12.23 22.87 9.15
N ILE A 460 -12.26 24.04 9.80
CA ILE A 460 -13.33 24.45 10.73
C ILE A 460 -14.68 24.45 10.01
N ARG A 461 -14.75 25.05 8.81
CA ARG A 461 -15.98 25.13 8.01
C ARG A 461 -16.48 23.74 7.60
N ALA A 462 -15.60 22.89 7.08
CA ALA A 462 -15.94 21.54 6.62
C ALA A 462 -16.41 20.67 7.80
N LYS A 463 -15.69 20.68 8.93
CA LYS A 463 -16.07 19.91 10.12
C LYS A 463 -17.38 20.41 10.71
N TYR A 464 -17.62 21.72 10.72
CA TYR A 464 -18.90 22.27 11.15
C TYR A 464 -20.06 21.80 10.25
N SER A 465 -19.91 21.91 8.92
CA SER A 465 -20.94 21.44 7.97
C SER A 465 -21.22 19.94 8.12
N ALA A 466 -20.20 19.12 8.38
CA ALA A 466 -20.35 17.69 8.64
C ALA A 466 -21.12 17.41 9.95
N LEU A 467 -20.86 18.19 11.00
CA LEU A 467 -21.59 18.10 12.27
C LEU A 467 -23.06 18.55 12.13
N GLU A 468 -23.33 19.59 11.33
CA GLU A 468 -24.71 19.99 11.01
C GLU A 468 -25.46 18.89 10.24
N ALA A 469 -24.80 18.29 9.24
CA ALA A 469 -25.38 17.18 8.48
C ALA A 469 -25.63 15.94 9.38
N LEU A 470 -24.70 15.61 10.27
CA LEU A 470 -24.89 14.57 11.28
C LEU A 470 -26.07 14.89 12.20
N SER A 471 -26.16 16.14 12.69
CA SER A 471 -27.26 16.56 13.56
C SER A 471 -28.61 16.48 12.85
N ALA A 472 -28.68 16.82 11.57
CA ALA A 472 -29.89 16.70 10.76
C ALA A 472 -30.31 15.23 10.57
N ASP A 473 -29.36 14.36 10.24
CA ASP A 473 -29.60 12.91 10.11
C ASP A 473 -30.07 12.28 11.43
N LEU A 474 -29.44 12.63 12.55
CA LEU A 474 -29.84 12.13 13.88
C LEU A 474 -31.24 12.62 14.27
N LEU A 475 -31.59 13.87 13.93
CA LEU A 475 -32.93 14.42 14.16
C LEU A 475 -33.98 13.68 13.33
N GLU A 476 -33.69 13.42 12.04
CA GLU A 476 -34.58 12.67 11.16
C GLU A 476 -34.77 11.24 11.67
N PHE A 477 -33.67 10.55 12.02
CA PHE A 477 -33.71 9.23 12.63
C PHE A 477 -34.58 9.20 13.89
N THR A 478 -34.41 10.18 14.78
CA THR A 478 -35.18 10.28 16.01
C THR A 478 -36.67 10.52 15.72
N LYS A 479 -37.01 11.36 14.75
CA LYS A 479 -38.40 11.58 14.29
C LYS A 479 -39.00 10.30 13.70
N GLN A 480 -38.25 9.57 12.88
CA GLN A 480 -38.69 8.29 12.32
C GLN A 480 -38.94 7.26 13.43
N LYS A 481 -38.04 7.16 14.41
CA LYS A 481 -38.22 6.31 15.61
C LYS A 481 -39.43 6.73 16.42
N GLN A 482 -39.65 8.02 16.64
CA GLN A 482 -40.82 8.53 17.34
C GLN A 482 -42.11 8.20 16.60
N HIS A 483 -42.14 8.35 15.28
CA HIS A 483 -43.27 7.96 14.43
C HIS A 483 -43.51 6.46 14.47
N GLN A 484 -42.46 5.63 14.41
CA GLN A 484 -42.56 4.19 14.63
C GLN A 484 -43.21 3.93 16.00
N ILE A 485 -42.68 4.46 17.09
CA ILE A 485 -43.24 4.21 18.43
C ILE A 485 -44.71 4.67 18.54
N ARG A 486 -45.08 5.81 17.93
CA ARG A 486 -46.45 6.35 17.97
C ARG A 486 -47.45 5.58 17.11
N ASN A 487 -47.01 5.10 15.95
CA ASN A 487 -47.92 4.54 14.93
C ASN A 487 -47.80 3.02 14.80
N THR A 488 -46.85 2.38 15.48
CA THR A 488 -46.79 0.92 15.52
C THR A 488 -47.85 0.43 16.48
N ASN A 489 -48.90 -0.18 15.94
CA ASN A 489 -49.91 -0.85 16.73
C ASN A 489 -49.23 -2.02 17.48
N ILE A 490 -49.60 -2.25 18.75
CA ILE A 490 -49.02 -3.34 19.56
C ILE A 490 -49.20 -4.68 18.86
N ASP A 491 -50.26 -4.81 18.06
CA ASP A 491 -50.54 -5.97 17.22
C ASP A 491 -49.48 -6.19 16.14
N ASP A 492 -49.01 -5.14 15.44
CA ASP A 492 -47.97 -5.25 14.41
C ASP A 492 -46.60 -5.60 15.02
N LEU A 493 -46.28 -5.08 16.21
CA LEU A 493 -45.08 -5.45 16.96
C LEU A 493 -45.13 -6.91 17.42
N ASN A 494 -46.30 -7.39 17.84
CA ASN A 494 -46.50 -8.79 18.19
C ASN A 494 -46.45 -9.70 16.96
N GLU A 495 -46.93 -9.25 15.81
CA GLU A 495 -46.84 -9.95 14.53
C GLU A 495 -45.39 -10.04 14.06
N GLN A 496 -44.64 -8.93 14.07
CA GLN A 496 -43.21 -8.90 13.75
C GLN A 496 -42.39 -9.72 14.75
N LYS A 497 -42.69 -9.68 16.05
CA LYS A 497 -42.07 -10.54 17.07
C LYS A 497 -42.37 -12.01 16.81
N LYS A 498 -43.60 -12.36 16.41
CA LYS A 498 -43.98 -13.72 15.99
C LYS A 498 -43.23 -14.15 14.74
N GLN A 499 -43.04 -13.26 13.78
CA GLN A 499 -42.36 -13.54 12.53
C GLN A 499 -40.85 -13.72 12.74
N LEU A 500 -40.22 -12.83 13.51
CA LEU A 500 -38.82 -12.95 13.94
C LEU A 500 -38.61 -14.20 14.79
N SER A 501 -39.48 -14.53 15.73
CA SER A 501 -39.36 -15.77 16.53
C SER A 501 -39.57 -17.03 15.70
N ARG A 502 -40.42 -17.01 14.66
CA ARG A 502 -40.51 -18.08 13.65
C ARG A 502 -39.21 -18.20 12.85
N GLN A 503 -38.67 -17.10 12.35
CA GLN A 503 -37.39 -17.09 11.63
C GLN A 503 -36.23 -17.56 12.52
N MET A 504 -36.22 -17.16 13.79
CA MET A 504 -35.21 -17.58 14.76
C MET A 504 -35.31 -19.08 15.06
N LYS A 505 -36.51 -19.65 15.16
CA LYS A 505 -36.70 -21.09 15.31
C LYS A 505 -36.21 -21.88 14.09
N VAL A 506 -36.49 -21.40 12.88
CA VAL A 506 -35.98 -22.01 11.65
C VAL A 506 -34.46 -21.91 11.59
N ALA A 507 -33.90 -20.74 11.86
CA ALA A 507 -32.44 -20.54 11.88
C ALA A 507 -31.74 -21.40 12.95
N ILE A 508 -32.33 -21.56 14.14
CA ILE A 508 -31.81 -22.46 15.18
C ILE A 508 -31.86 -23.92 14.71
N TYR A 509 -32.97 -24.34 14.10
CA TYR A 509 -33.10 -25.70 13.55
C TYR A 509 -32.07 -25.95 12.44
N ASP A 510 -31.88 -25.01 11.52
CA ASP A 510 -30.89 -25.10 10.45
C ASP A 510 -29.46 -25.12 11.00
N LEU A 511 -29.19 -24.33 12.04
CA LEU A 511 -27.89 -24.30 12.72
C LEU A 511 -27.62 -25.61 13.48
N ASP A 512 -28.61 -26.13 14.21
CA ASP A 512 -28.51 -27.42 14.91
C ASP A 512 -28.31 -28.56 13.92
N HIS A 513 -29.03 -28.56 12.80
CA HIS A 513 -28.88 -29.57 11.77
C HIS A 513 -27.52 -29.47 11.06
N ALA A 514 -26.99 -28.26 10.85
CA ALA A 514 -25.65 -28.05 10.35
C ALA A 514 -24.59 -28.53 11.36
N LEU A 515 -24.81 -28.27 12.65
CA LEU A 515 -23.93 -28.70 13.73
C LEU A 515 -23.93 -30.23 13.89
N ASP A 516 -25.09 -30.89 13.79
CA ASP A 516 -25.21 -32.35 13.87
C ASP A 516 -24.63 -33.04 12.63
N ASN A 517 -24.79 -32.46 11.45
CA ASN A 517 -24.08 -32.91 10.25
C ASN A 517 -22.57 -32.80 10.46
N CYS A 518 -22.10 -31.67 11.01
CA CYS A 518 -20.68 -31.47 11.30
C CYS A 518 -20.15 -32.45 12.37
N LYS A 519 -20.93 -32.76 13.41
CA LYS A 519 -20.59 -33.79 14.41
C LYS A 519 -20.56 -35.20 13.80
N THR A 520 -21.49 -35.51 12.90
CA THR A 520 -21.57 -36.81 12.23
C THR A 520 -20.39 -37.00 11.28
N ASP A 521 -20.06 -35.95 10.52
CA ASP A 521 -18.87 -35.92 9.68
C ASP A 521 -17.59 -36.03 10.52
N TYR A 522 -17.49 -35.29 11.63
CA TYR A 522 -16.36 -35.38 12.56
C TYR A 522 -16.22 -36.80 13.14
N LYS A 523 -17.30 -37.43 13.60
CA LYS A 523 -17.29 -38.83 14.08
C LYS A 523 -16.86 -39.81 12.99
N SER A 524 -17.33 -39.63 11.77
CA SER A 524 -16.98 -40.46 10.61
C SER A 524 -15.50 -40.31 10.23
N ILE A 525 -14.99 -39.07 10.24
CA ILE A 525 -13.58 -38.76 9.98
C ILE A 525 -12.71 -39.34 11.09
N LEU A 526 -13.02 -39.04 12.35
CA LEU A 526 -12.29 -39.54 13.51
C LEU A 526 -12.28 -41.07 13.56
N GLY A 527 -13.42 -41.72 13.26
CA GLY A 527 -13.49 -43.19 13.20
C GLY A 527 -12.65 -43.79 12.08
N ARG A 528 -12.54 -43.12 10.92
CA ARG A 528 -11.64 -43.53 9.84
C ARG A 528 -10.17 -43.31 10.19
N GLU A 529 -9.84 -42.17 10.79
CA GLU A 529 -8.48 -41.86 11.22
C GLU A 529 -8.00 -42.81 12.31
N LEU A 530 -8.83 -43.08 13.33
CA LEU A 530 -8.53 -44.06 14.37
C LEU A 530 -8.33 -45.46 13.78
N LYS A 531 -9.20 -45.90 12.84
CA LYS A 531 -9.00 -47.18 12.14
C LYS A 531 -7.70 -47.22 11.35
N ALA A 532 -7.35 -46.12 10.66
CA ALA A 532 -6.11 -46.03 9.89
C ALA A 532 -4.87 -46.07 10.80
N VAL A 533 -4.90 -45.37 11.93
CA VAL A 533 -3.84 -45.43 12.95
C VAL A 533 -3.75 -46.83 13.54
N LEU A 534 -4.88 -47.48 13.85
CA LEU A 534 -4.92 -48.83 14.38
C LEU A 534 -4.37 -49.84 13.37
N SER A 535 -4.76 -49.77 12.09
CA SER A 535 -4.21 -50.64 11.05
C SER A 535 -2.72 -50.41 10.83
N LYS A 536 -2.26 -49.16 10.93
CA LYS A 536 -0.85 -48.83 10.79
C LYS A 536 -0.03 -49.37 11.96
N THR A 537 -0.52 -49.20 13.19
CA THR A 537 0.14 -49.76 14.38
C THR A 537 0.12 -51.28 14.39
N TYR A 538 -0.96 -51.93 13.94
CA TYR A 538 -0.97 -53.39 13.74
C TYR A 538 0.06 -53.84 12.70
N ALA A 539 0.15 -53.15 11.55
CA ALA A 539 1.15 -53.46 10.53
C ALA A 539 2.59 -53.22 11.02
N GLU A 540 2.82 -52.18 11.82
CA GLU A 540 4.12 -51.89 12.45
C GLU A 540 4.48 -52.95 13.52
N VAL A 541 3.50 -53.48 14.26
CA VAL A 541 3.72 -54.59 15.20
C VAL A 541 3.94 -55.91 14.48
N GLU A 542 3.22 -56.18 13.39
CA GLU A 542 3.37 -57.39 12.57
C GLU A 542 4.73 -57.42 11.87
N THR A 543 5.14 -56.31 11.26
CA THR A 543 6.50 -56.15 10.70
C THR A 543 7.59 -56.19 11.77
N GLY A 544 7.32 -55.66 12.98
CA GLY A 544 8.19 -55.80 14.14
C GLY A 544 8.33 -57.26 14.62
N PHE A 545 7.26 -58.05 14.54
CA PHE A 545 7.28 -59.49 14.81
C PHE A 545 8.04 -60.26 13.72
N GLU A 546 7.82 -59.95 12.43
CA GLU A 546 8.56 -60.54 11.32
C GLU A 546 10.06 -60.22 11.40
N HIS A 547 10.43 -59.02 11.84
CA HIS A 547 11.82 -58.64 12.09
C HIS A 547 12.42 -59.21 13.39
N ALA A 548 11.60 -59.60 14.37
CA ALA A 548 12.04 -60.28 15.59
C ALA A 548 12.19 -61.80 15.42
N ILE A 549 11.61 -62.38 14.36
CA ILE A 549 11.88 -63.76 13.95
C ILE A 549 13.21 -63.76 13.20
N SER A 550 14.32 -63.74 13.94
CA SER A 550 15.63 -64.06 13.37
C SER A 550 15.69 -65.56 13.09
N GLU A 551 15.69 -65.97 11.82
CA GLU A 551 16.04 -67.33 11.40
C GLU A 551 17.50 -67.62 11.76
N GLU A 552 17.71 -68.27 12.90
CA GLU A 552 18.99 -68.83 13.28
C GLU A 552 19.24 -70.09 12.43
N ARG A 553 19.94 -69.94 11.30
CA ARG A 553 20.34 -71.06 10.43
C ARG A 553 21.37 -71.94 11.15
N LYS A 554 20.90 -72.90 11.94
CA LYS A 554 21.71 -74.01 12.46
C LYS A 554 21.74 -75.14 11.43
N THR A 555 22.84 -75.26 10.70
CA THR A 555 23.14 -76.45 9.89
C THR A 555 23.48 -77.61 10.82
N GLY A 556 22.58 -78.58 10.92
CA GLY A 556 22.74 -79.80 11.72
C GLY A 556 22.52 -81.04 10.86
N THR A 557 23.50 -81.93 10.85
CA THR A 557 23.50 -83.21 10.14
C THR A 557 22.51 -84.19 10.78
N ARG A 558 21.62 -84.81 10.00
CA ARG A 558 20.58 -85.71 10.51
C ARG A 558 20.69 -87.11 9.90
N ASP A 559 20.69 -88.10 10.78
CA ASP A 559 20.66 -89.52 10.42
C ASP A 559 19.29 -89.92 9.82
N ARG A 560 19.27 -90.48 8.60
CA ARG A 560 18.00 -91.01 8.04
C ARG A 560 17.59 -92.28 8.80
N ALA A 561 16.28 -92.40 9.09
CA ALA A 561 15.70 -93.56 9.76
C ALA A 561 15.12 -94.56 8.74
N GLY A 562 15.48 -95.83 8.92
CA GLY A 562 15.12 -96.95 8.05
C GLY A 562 16.10 -98.08 8.25
N VAL A 563 15.66 -99.33 8.14
CA VAL A 563 16.56 -100.49 8.30
C VAL A 563 17.74 -100.41 7.32
N GLY A 564 17.50 -99.90 6.10
CA GLY A 564 18.55 -99.68 5.10
C GLY A 564 19.58 -98.62 5.51
N SER A 565 19.17 -97.49 6.11
CA SER A 565 20.11 -96.46 6.56
C SER A 565 20.87 -96.85 7.83
N TRP A 566 20.29 -97.71 8.68
CA TRP A 566 21.01 -98.33 9.79
C TRP A 566 22.11 -99.29 9.32
N ILE A 567 21.85 -100.09 8.27
CA ILE A 567 22.87 -100.94 7.64
C ILE A 567 23.98 -100.10 6.98
N ALA A 568 23.61 -99.03 6.28
CA ALA A 568 24.57 -98.14 5.60
C ALA A 568 25.58 -97.51 6.58
N ARG A 569 25.13 -97.09 7.78
CA ARG A 569 26.00 -96.59 8.85
C ARG A 569 27.03 -97.62 9.32
N LYS A 570 26.65 -98.89 9.38
CA LYS A 570 27.48 -99.94 9.99
C LYS A 570 28.51 -100.54 9.03
N LEU A 571 28.31 -100.41 7.72
CA LEU A 571 29.14 -101.08 6.72
C LEU A 571 29.98 -100.12 5.85
N TRP A 572 29.50 -98.91 5.52
CA TRP A 572 30.15 -98.06 4.49
C TRP A 572 30.22 -96.55 4.84
N GLY A 573 29.89 -96.15 6.07
CA GLY A 573 30.05 -94.75 6.52
C GLY A 573 29.12 -93.72 5.85
N GLY A 574 28.05 -94.15 5.19
CA GLY A 574 26.99 -93.28 4.66
C GLY A 574 25.66 -93.43 5.43
N GLY A 575 24.79 -92.42 5.38
CA GLY A 575 23.48 -92.46 6.07
C GLY A 575 22.98 -91.16 6.70
N THR A 576 23.66 -90.04 6.49
CA THR A 576 23.33 -88.71 7.01
C THR A 576 23.01 -87.71 5.88
N GLU A 577 22.12 -86.75 6.15
CA GLU A 577 21.87 -85.55 5.33
C GLU A 577 22.26 -84.27 6.08
#